data_AF-A0A1T4PFJ9-F1
#
_entry.id   AF-A0A1T4PFJ9-F1
#
_cell.length_a   1.000
_cell.length_b   1.000
_cell.length_c   1.000
_cell.angle_alpha   90.00
_cell.angle_beta   90.00
_cell.angle_gamma   90.00
#
_symmetry.space_group_name_H-M   'P 1'
#
loop_
_entity.id
_entity.type
_entity.pdbx_description
1 polymer ?
#
loop_
_entity_poly.entity_id
_entity_poly.type
_entity_poly.pdbx_seq_one_letter_code
_entity_poly.pdbx_strand_id
1 'polypeptide(L)'
;MSQSTMPKESYFEQINSWLSEGKPLESLTANMLKHQVGGSFEQAVEALQSYTSTLNPPAIPTPPESVKQALTCAIDQVWRDLWLAKQKDINLLEAESQQDKVQIKALSEQLSEKKLAYERLADERNQALKQNAQLQRQMDEKVRLLESEIKNRSLQALYGNSSIVNSVNTSKFSTPKPDAALDFDTESEVRIKQLQKEISDLQYDLSIKEDALKADQAHRRWALELSMEQANEIKRLTEENKTYKDELSQIRKLYERSEMQVAALREDIRALAQHPKNSL
;
A
#
# COMPACT_ATOMS: atom_id res chain seq x y z
N MET A 1 37.40 -55.60 65.81
CA MET A 1 37.19 -54.96 64.49
C MET A 1 36.00 -54.03 64.63
N SER A 2 36.24 -52.73 64.70
CA SER A 2 35.19 -51.72 64.90
C SER A 2 34.43 -51.55 63.59
N GLN A 3 33.16 -51.94 63.56
CA GLN A 3 32.28 -51.64 62.43
C GLN A 3 32.00 -50.14 62.43
N SER A 4 32.52 -49.43 61.44
CA SER A 4 32.26 -48.02 61.22
C SER A 4 30.81 -47.88 60.74
N THR A 5 29.89 -47.51 61.63
CA THR A 5 28.50 -47.24 61.26
C THR A 5 28.41 -45.85 60.64
N MET A 6 28.27 -45.78 59.32
CA MET A 6 28.02 -44.52 58.62
C MET A 6 26.56 -44.06 58.86
N PRO A 7 26.28 -42.74 58.87
CA PRO A 7 24.94 -42.20 59.11
C PRO A 7 23.95 -42.63 58.02
N LYS A 8 22.69 -42.90 58.39
CA LYS A 8 21.61 -43.22 57.44
C LYS A 8 21.40 -42.11 56.41
N GLU A 9 21.63 -40.85 56.80
CA GLU A 9 21.51 -39.66 55.96
C GLU A 9 22.41 -39.71 54.72
N SER A 10 23.63 -40.24 54.85
CA SER A 10 24.57 -40.35 53.73
C SER A 10 24.09 -41.29 52.61
N TYR A 11 23.28 -42.30 52.94
CA TYR A 11 22.65 -43.15 51.93
C TYR A 11 21.54 -42.41 51.17
N PHE A 12 20.74 -41.60 51.86
CA PHE A 12 19.67 -40.81 51.24
C PHE A 12 20.23 -39.71 50.34
N GLU A 13 21.29 -39.02 50.76
CA GLU A 13 21.99 -38.03 49.94
C GLU A 13 22.55 -38.66 48.66
N GLN A 14 23.11 -39.86 48.76
CA GLN A 14 23.63 -40.57 47.61
C GLN A 14 22.53 -41.02 46.64
N ILE A 15 21.38 -41.47 47.16
CA ILE A 15 20.19 -41.78 46.34
C ILE A 15 19.72 -40.52 45.62
N ASN A 16 19.60 -39.39 46.32
CA ASN A 16 19.22 -38.11 45.72
C ASN A 16 20.19 -37.65 44.63
N SER A 17 21.50 -37.81 44.84
CA SER A 17 22.53 -37.51 43.83
C SER A 17 22.36 -38.34 42.56
N TRP A 18 22.04 -39.63 42.68
CA TRP A 18 21.84 -40.47 41.51
C TRP A 18 20.53 -40.18 40.79
N LEU A 19 19.47 -39.84 41.52
CA LEU A 19 18.21 -39.42 40.92
C LEU A 19 18.35 -38.07 40.18
N SER A 20 19.13 -37.13 40.72
CA SER A 20 19.41 -35.85 40.04
C SER A 20 20.33 -36.01 38.82
N GLU A 21 21.19 -37.02 38.81
CA GLU A 21 21.96 -37.48 37.64
C GLU A 21 21.10 -38.21 36.59
N GLY A 22 19.80 -38.41 36.85
CA GLY A 22 18.86 -39.06 35.93
C GLY A 22 18.91 -40.58 35.95
N LYS A 23 19.51 -41.21 36.97
CA LYS A 23 19.45 -42.67 37.13
C LYS A 23 18.09 -43.05 37.71
N PRO A 24 17.35 -43.98 37.09
CA PRO A 24 16.08 -44.46 37.61
C PRO A 24 16.28 -45.19 38.95
N LEU A 25 15.35 -45.03 39.90
CA LEU A 25 15.43 -45.62 41.25
C LEU A 25 15.52 -47.16 41.19
N GLU A 26 14.90 -47.75 40.19
CA GLU A 26 14.85 -49.18 39.86
C GLU A 26 16.23 -49.75 39.51
N SER A 27 17.13 -48.89 39.00
CA SER A 27 18.51 -49.26 38.68
C SER A 27 19.45 -49.21 39.88
N LEU A 28 19.00 -48.63 41.01
CA LEU A 28 19.84 -48.45 42.19
C LEU A 28 19.80 -49.71 43.06
N THR A 29 20.91 -50.45 43.09
CA THR A 29 21.02 -51.65 43.92
C THR A 29 21.68 -51.34 45.28
N ALA A 30 21.33 -52.11 46.30
CA ALA A 30 21.95 -52.00 47.63
C ALA A 30 23.48 -52.22 47.59
N ASN A 31 23.97 -53.00 46.62
CA ASN A 31 25.40 -53.17 46.39
C ASN A 31 26.06 -51.88 45.89
N MET A 32 25.42 -51.14 44.99
CA MET A 32 25.94 -49.84 44.52
C MET A 32 26.01 -48.84 45.67
N LEU A 33 24.96 -48.76 46.51
CA LEU A 33 24.94 -47.89 47.69
C LEU A 33 26.02 -48.27 48.71
N LYS A 34 26.17 -49.57 48.98
CA LYS A 34 27.24 -50.07 49.84
C LYS A 34 28.62 -49.68 49.31
N HIS A 35 28.87 -49.84 48.01
CA HIS A 35 30.16 -49.50 47.41
C HIS A 35 30.44 -48.00 47.39
N GLN A 36 29.42 -47.17 47.19
CA GLN A 36 29.58 -45.73 47.07
C GLN A 36 29.68 -45.03 48.44
N VAL A 37 28.87 -45.46 49.41
CA VAL A 37 28.80 -44.86 50.75
C VAL A 37 29.79 -45.53 51.71
N GLY A 38 30.23 -46.76 51.41
CA GLY A 38 31.25 -47.49 52.16
C GLY A 38 30.77 -48.17 53.45
N GLY A 39 29.46 -48.26 53.70
CA GLY A 39 28.90 -48.89 54.89
C GLY A 39 28.43 -50.34 54.70
N SER A 40 27.52 -50.83 55.56
CA SER A 40 27.04 -52.22 55.51
C SER A 40 25.96 -52.42 54.43
N PHE A 41 25.89 -53.62 53.88
CA PHE A 41 24.86 -53.97 52.88
C PHE A 41 23.45 -53.86 53.47
N GLU A 42 23.26 -54.28 54.73
CA GLU A 42 21.97 -54.24 55.42
C GLU A 42 21.44 -52.80 55.56
N GLN A 43 22.31 -51.84 55.88
CA GLN A 43 21.96 -50.43 55.94
C GLN A 43 21.58 -49.86 54.57
N ALA A 44 22.27 -50.28 53.51
CA ALA A 44 21.95 -49.88 52.14
C ALA A 44 20.57 -50.41 51.68
N VAL A 45 20.22 -51.64 52.07
CA VAL A 45 18.89 -52.22 51.80
C VAL A 45 17.81 -51.46 52.56
N GLU A 46 18.01 -51.21 53.86
CA GLU A 46 17.06 -50.49 54.70
C GLU A 46 16.84 -49.05 54.20
N ALA A 47 17.90 -48.37 53.76
CA ALA A 47 17.83 -47.02 53.20
C ALA A 47 17.03 -46.98 51.88
N LEU A 48 17.25 -47.92 50.96
CA LEU A 48 16.47 -48.02 49.72
C LEU A 48 14.99 -48.30 49.98
N GLN A 49 14.68 -49.21 50.90
CA GLN A 49 13.29 -49.53 51.28
C GLN A 49 12.59 -48.34 51.95
N SER A 50 13.31 -47.61 52.80
CA SER A 50 12.78 -46.41 53.44
C SER A 50 12.54 -45.28 52.41
N TYR A 51 13.45 -45.12 51.43
CA TYR A 51 13.35 -44.11 50.38
C TYR A 51 12.19 -44.38 49.40
N THR A 52 12.02 -45.63 48.96
CA THR A 52 10.89 -46.06 48.12
C THR A 52 9.54 -45.87 48.82
N SER A 53 9.49 -46.09 50.13
CA SER A 53 8.27 -45.89 50.93
C SER A 53 7.87 -44.41 51.03
N THR A 54 8.84 -43.49 51.03
CA THR A 54 8.58 -42.04 51.05
C THR A 54 8.10 -41.46 49.70
N LEU A 55 8.39 -42.12 48.58
CA LEU A 55 8.02 -41.68 47.23
C LEU A 55 6.60 -42.07 46.80
N ASN A 56 5.94 -42.94 47.56
CA ASN A 56 4.56 -43.35 47.32
C ASN A 56 3.63 -42.59 48.31
N PRO A 57 3.25 -41.33 48.02
CA PRO A 57 2.22 -40.68 48.82
C PRO A 57 0.88 -41.43 48.66
N PRO A 58 0.02 -41.43 49.70
CA PRO A 58 -1.30 -42.05 49.61
C PRO A 58 -2.08 -41.44 48.44
N ALA A 59 -2.78 -42.29 47.68
CA ALA A 59 -3.55 -41.91 46.52
C ALA A 59 -4.48 -40.71 46.83
N ILE A 60 -4.27 -39.60 46.12
CA ILE A 60 -5.14 -38.42 46.21
C ILE A 60 -6.56 -38.87 45.82
N PRO A 61 -7.59 -38.61 46.65
CA PRO A 61 -8.95 -39.02 46.34
C PRO A 61 -9.42 -38.31 45.05
N THR A 62 -10.08 -39.07 44.18
CA THR A 62 -10.71 -38.52 42.97
C THR A 62 -11.60 -37.34 43.33
N PRO A 63 -11.49 -36.18 42.64
CA PRO A 63 -12.25 -34.99 42.99
C PRO A 63 -13.77 -35.28 42.93
N PRO A 64 -14.56 -34.69 43.85
CA PRO A 64 -16.01 -34.88 43.89
C PRO A 64 -16.65 -34.50 42.56
N GLU A 65 -17.70 -35.22 42.17
CA GLU A 65 -18.37 -35.02 40.88
C GLU A 65 -18.96 -33.60 40.76
N SER A 66 -19.36 -32.99 41.87
CA SER A 66 -19.78 -31.59 41.95
C SER A 66 -18.69 -30.61 41.53
N VAL A 67 -17.43 -30.87 41.89
CA VAL A 67 -16.28 -30.04 41.50
C VAL A 67 -15.99 -30.18 40.00
N LYS A 68 -16.08 -31.41 39.46
CA LYS A 68 -15.92 -31.64 38.02
C LYS A 68 -17.00 -30.94 37.20
N GLN A 69 -18.26 -31.04 37.62
CA GLN A 69 -19.38 -30.36 36.97
C GLN A 69 -19.23 -28.84 37.05
N ALA A 70 -18.89 -28.30 38.22
CA ALA A 70 -18.65 -26.86 38.38
C ALA A 70 -17.51 -26.37 37.47
N LEU A 71 -16.42 -27.14 37.38
CA LEU A 71 -15.29 -26.82 36.49
C LEU A 71 -15.69 -26.87 35.02
N THR A 72 -16.46 -27.89 34.62
CA THR A 72 -16.94 -28.05 33.24
C THR A 72 -17.87 -26.90 32.84
N CYS A 73 -18.82 -26.53 33.71
CA CYS A 73 -19.68 -25.38 33.50
C CYS A 73 -18.89 -24.07 33.40
N ALA A 74 -17.86 -23.89 34.24
CA ALA A 74 -17.02 -22.69 34.19
C ALA A 74 -16.22 -22.61 32.88
N ILE A 75 -15.66 -23.74 32.41
CA ILE A 75 -14.94 -23.82 31.14
C ILE A 75 -15.89 -23.48 29.97
N ASP A 76 -17.08 -24.07 29.96
CA ASP A 76 -18.08 -23.80 28.92
C ASP A 76 -18.52 -22.34 28.91
N GLN A 77 -18.69 -21.74 30.09
CA GLN A 77 -19.07 -20.33 30.21
C GLN A 77 -17.96 -19.41 29.66
N VAL A 78 -16.71 -19.62 30.08
CA VAL A 78 -15.56 -18.87 29.57
C VAL A 78 -15.44 -19.02 28.06
N TRP A 79 -15.70 -20.22 27.55
CA TRP A 79 -15.60 -20.46 26.11
C TRP A 79 -16.70 -19.77 25.31
N ARG A 80 -17.93 -19.75 25.81
CA ARG A 80 -19.03 -18.98 25.21
C ARG A 80 -18.76 -17.48 25.22
N ASP A 81 -18.24 -16.95 26.32
CA ASP A 81 -17.95 -15.52 26.45
C ASP A 81 -16.83 -15.09 25.48
N LEU A 82 -15.77 -15.89 25.38
CA LEU A 82 -14.70 -15.69 24.40
C LEU A 82 -15.20 -15.78 22.97
N TRP A 83 -16.04 -16.78 22.67
CA TRP A 83 -16.62 -16.95 21.34
C TRP A 83 -17.50 -15.75 20.95
N LEU A 84 -18.37 -15.29 21.84
CA LEU A 84 -19.23 -14.14 21.60
C LEU A 84 -18.43 -12.86 21.37
N ALA A 85 -17.37 -12.64 22.16
CA ALA A 85 -16.46 -11.51 21.96
C ALA A 85 -15.80 -11.57 20.58
N LYS A 86 -15.28 -12.73 20.18
CA LYS A 86 -14.64 -12.90 18.87
C LYS A 86 -15.61 -12.80 17.70
N GLN A 87 -16.84 -13.31 17.86
CA GLN A 87 -17.86 -13.15 16.84
C GLN A 87 -18.20 -11.68 16.60
N LYS A 88 -18.23 -10.87 17.66
CA LYS A 88 -18.45 -9.42 17.54
C LYS A 88 -17.31 -8.74 16.77
N ASP A 89 -16.05 -9.09 17.07
CA ASP A 89 -14.89 -8.56 16.36
C ASP A 89 -14.93 -8.93 14.87
N ILE A 90 -15.26 -10.19 14.55
CA ILE A 90 -15.40 -10.68 13.17
C ILE A 90 -16.47 -9.90 12.42
N ASN A 91 -17.66 -9.75 13.02
CA ASN A 91 -18.76 -9.03 12.37
C ASN A 91 -18.42 -7.55 12.12
N LEU A 92 -17.63 -6.94 13.01
CA LEU A 92 -17.19 -5.55 12.85
C LEU A 92 -16.19 -5.42 11.69
N LEU A 93 -15.21 -6.32 11.61
CA LEU A 93 -14.26 -6.39 10.49
C LEU A 93 -14.95 -6.68 9.15
N GLU A 94 -15.97 -7.54 9.13
CA GLU A 94 -16.76 -7.80 7.93
C GLU A 94 -17.53 -6.56 7.46
N ALA A 95 -18.11 -5.80 8.40
CA ALA A 95 -18.80 -4.55 8.09
C ALA A 95 -17.84 -3.49 7.52
N GLU A 96 -16.66 -3.31 8.13
CA GLU A 96 -15.60 -2.42 7.64
C GLU A 96 -15.12 -2.84 6.25
N SER A 97 -14.85 -4.14 6.04
CA SER A 97 -14.45 -4.67 4.74
C SER A 97 -15.51 -4.42 3.66
N GLN A 98 -16.80 -4.53 4.01
CA GLN A 98 -17.88 -4.27 3.07
C GLN A 98 -17.98 -2.78 2.72
N GLN A 99 -17.75 -1.89 3.68
CA GLN A 99 -17.68 -0.45 3.46
C GLN A 99 -16.50 -0.10 2.53
N ASP A 100 -15.32 -0.69 2.77
CA ASP A 100 -14.13 -0.46 1.95
C ASP A 100 -14.35 -0.93 0.50
N LYS A 101 -15.00 -2.08 0.29
CA LYS A 101 -15.36 -2.55 -1.05
C LYS A 101 -16.25 -1.56 -1.79
N VAL A 102 -17.20 -0.93 -1.11
CA VAL A 102 -18.07 0.09 -1.70
C VAL A 102 -17.26 1.34 -2.07
N GLN A 103 -16.37 1.81 -1.20
CA GLN A 103 -15.51 2.96 -1.49
C GLN A 103 -14.56 2.68 -2.66
N ILE A 104 -13.91 1.52 -2.69
CA ILE A 104 -13.02 1.11 -3.78
C ILE A 104 -13.78 1.11 -5.10
N LYS A 105 -15.01 0.57 -5.11
CA LYS A 105 -15.84 0.55 -6.32
C LYS A 105 -16.16 1.98 -6.80
N ALA A 106 -16.58 2.86 -5.90
CA ALA A 106 -16.87 4.25 -6.23
C ALA A 106 -15.63 4.99 -6.78
N LEU A 107 -14.46 4.80 -6.17
CA LEU A 107 -13.21 5.37 -6.65
C LEU A 107 -12.81 4.82 -8.03
N SER A 108 -13.03 3.52 -8.27
CA SER A 108 -12.74 2.90 -9.57
C SER A 108 -13.63 3.47 -10.69
N GLU A 109 -14.89 3.78 -10.38
CA GLU A 109 -15.84 4.36 -11.31
C GLU A 109 -15.46 5.82 -11.64
N GLN A 110 -15.11 6.61 -10.63
CA GLN A 110 -14.59 7.97 -10.83
C GLN A 110 -13.29 8.00 -11.65
N LEU A 111 -12.38 7.03 -11.43
CA LEU A 111 -11.14 6.92 -12.20
C LEU A 111 -11.44 6.60 -13.68
N SER A 112 -12.39 5.71 -13.93
CA SER A 112 -12.87 5.37 -15.27
C SER A 112 -13.46 6.59 -15.99
N GLU A 113 -14.32 7.35 -15.31
CA GLU A 113 -14.90 8.58 -15.87
C GLU A 113 -13.84 9.63 -16.20
N LYS A 114 -12.88 9.85 -15.30
CA LYS A 114 -11.76 10.77 -15.54
C LYS A 114 -10.91 10.33 -16.73
N LYS A 115 -10.65 9.02 -16.86
CA LYS A 115 -9.89 8.47 -18.00
C LYS A 115 -10.61 8.75 -19.32
N LEU A 116 -11.92 8.52 -19.39
CA LEU A 116 -12.74 8.84 -20.56
C LEU A 116 -12.73 10.35 -20.86
N ALA A 117 -12.77 11.21 -19.85
CA ALA A 117 -12.66 12.66 -20.03
C ALA A 117 -11.29 13.06 -20.61
N TYR A 118 -10.20 12.46 -20.14
CA TYR A 118 -8.86 12.70 -20.70
C TYR A 118 -8.73 12.23 -22.15
N GLU A 119 -9.33 11.08 -22.49
CA GLU A 119 -9.35 10.58 -23.87
C GLU A 119 -10.10 11.55 -24.80
N ARG A 120 -11.27 12.07 -24.37
CA ARG A 120 -12.01 13.09 -25.13
C ARG A 120 -11.21 14.37 -25.32
N LEU A 121 -10.57 14.88 -24.27
CA LEU A 121 -9.73 16.07 -24.35
C LEU A 121 -8.52 15.86 -25.29
N ALA A 122 -7.95 14.65 -25.32
CA ALA A 122 -6.88 14.32 -26.24
C ALA A 122 -7.37 14.31 -27.70
N ASP A 123 -8.56 13.77 -27.95
CA ASP A 123 -9.18 13.78 -29.28
C ASP A 123 -9.52 15.19 -29.75
N GLU A 124 -10.12 16.02 -28.88
CA GLU A 124 -10.40 17.43 -29.16
C GLU A 124 -9.12 18.22 -29.48
N ARG A 125 -8.05 18.01 -28.69
CA ARG A 125 -6.74 18.63 -28.97
C ARG A 125 -6.21 18.19 -30.34
N ASN A 126 -6.28 16.91 -30.66
CA ASN A 126 -5.81 16.39 -31.94
C ASN A 126 -6.63 16.94 -33.12
N GLN A 127 -7.94 17.10 -32.94
CA GLN A 127 -8.81 17.73 -33.94
C GLN A 127 -8.47 19.21 -34.14
N ALA A 128 -8.27 19.96 -33.05
CA ALA A 128 -7.84 21.35 -33.09
C ALA A 128 -6.48 21.51 -33.79
N LEU A 129 -5.51 20.63 -33.51
CA LEU A 129 -4.21 20.63 -34.19
C LEU A 129 -4.35 20.38 -35.70
N LYS A 130 -5.21 19.43 -36.11
CA LYS A 130 -5.49 19.18 -37.54
C LYS A 130 -6.12 20.40 -38.22
N GLN A 131 -7.09 21.04 -37.58
CA GLN A 131 -7.72 22.26 -38.10
C GLN A 131 -6.72 23.40 -38.22
N ASN A 132 -5.88 23.60 -37.21
CA ASN A 132 -4.88 24.66 -37.21
C ASN A 132 -3.83 24.42 -38.31
N ALA A 133 -3.38 23.17 -38.49
CA ALA A 133 -2.50 22.81 -39.61
C ALA A 133 -3.15 23.05 -40.99
N GLN A 134 -4.46 22.84 -41.12
CA GLN A 134 -5.20 23.13 -42.35
C GLN A 134 -5.30 24.64 -42.62
N LEU A 135 -5.62 25.43 -41.60
CA LEU A 135 -5.66 26.90 -41.71
C LEU A 135 -4.28 27.47 -42.04
N GLN A 136 -3.22 26.93 -41.45
CA GLN A 136 -1.84 27.32 -41.76
C GLN A 136 -1.52 27.09 -43.25
N ARG A 137 -1.86 25.91 -43.80
CA ARG A 137 -1.67 25.63 -45.23
C ARG A 137 -2.46 26.59 -46.13
N GLN A 138 -3.68 26.95 -45.74
CA GLN A 138 -4.49 27.92 -46.50
C GLN A 138 -3.89 29.33 -46.44
N MET A 139 -3.34 29.73 -45.29
CA MET A 139 -2.60 31.00 -45.14
C MET A 139 -1.34 31.00 -45.99
N ASP A 140 -0.53 29.95 -45.92
CA ASP A 140 0.72 29.82 -46.69
C ASP A 140 0.43 29.90 -48.21
N GLU A 141 -0.65 29.27 -48.67
CA GLU A 141 -1.06 29.35 -50.09
C GLU A 141 -1.52 30.77 -50.48
N LYS A 142 -2.28 31.46 -49.62
CA LYS A 142 -2.66 32.86 -49.86
C LYS A 142 -1.45 33.79 -49.92
N VAL A 143 -0.48 33.61 -49.02
CA VAL A 143 0.78 34.35 -49.02
C VAL A 143 1.52 34.12 -50.34
N ARG A 144 1.66 32.85 -50.75
CA ARG A 144 2.31 32.48 -52.02
C ARG A 144 1.63 33.12 -53.23
N LEU A 145 0.30 33.13 -53.26
CA LEU A 145 -0.46 33.77 -54.33
C LEU A 145 -0.24 35.29 -54.35
N LEU A 146 -0.30 35.96 -53.20
CA LEU A 146 -0.05 37.40 -53.08
C LEU A 146 1.38 37.77 -53.48
N GLU A 147 2.38 37.00 -53.08
CA GLU A 147 3.77 37.19 -53.51
C GLU A 147 3.92 37.09 -55.03
N SER A 148 3.22 36.12 -55.65
CA SER A 148 3.22 35.97 -57.11
C SER A 148 2.52 37.15 -57.80
N GLU A 149 1.43 37.68 -57.23
CA GLU A 149 0.72 38.83 -57.77
C GLU A 149 1.55 40.10 -57.65
N ILE A 150 2.20 40.33 -56.50
CA ILE A 150 3.13 41.46 -56.30
C ILE A 150 4.25 41.38 -57.33
N LYS A 151 4.87 40.21 -57.50
CA LYS A 151 5.93 40.01 -58.50
C LYS A 151 5.44 40.31 -59.92
N ASN A 152 4.24 39.84 -60.28
CA ASN A 152 3.64 40.12 -61.59
C ASN A 152 3.32 41.61 -61.78
N ARG A 153 2.78 42.30 -60.77
CA ARG A 153 2.54 43.74 -60.81
C ARG A 153 3.83 44.54 -60.91
N SER A 154 4.89 44.15 -60.18
CA SER A 154 6.21 44.76 -60.30
C SER A 154 6.81 44.58 -61.70
N LEU A 155 6.65 43.40 -62.31
CA LEU A 155 7.06 43.17 -63.70
C LEU A 155 6.24 44.03 -64.68
N GLN A 156 4.91 44.12 -64.51
CA GLN A 156 4.07 45.01 -65.32
C GLN A 156 4.47 46.48 -65.18
N ALA A 157 4.84 46.94 -63.99
CA ALA A 157 5.33 48.32 -63.79
C ALA A 157 6.66 48.57 -64.53
N LEU A 158 7.56 47.58 -64.56
CA LEU A 158 8.83 47.66 -65.27
C LEU A 158 8.66 47.65 -66.80
N TYR A 159 7.75 46.83 -67.33
CA TYR A 159 7.50 46.73 -68.77
C TYR A 159 6.43 47.71 -69.30
N GLY A 160 5.59 48.28 -68.43
CA GLY A 160 4.57 49.27 -68.79
C GLY A 160 5.10 50.71 -68.83
N ASN A 161 6.18 51.00 -68.11
CA ASN A 161 6.82 52.32 -68.12
C ASN A 161 7.78 52.57 -69.31
N SER A 162 7.96 51.60 -70.22
CA SER A 162 8.74 51.81 -71.45
C SER A 162 7.96 52.51 -72.57
N SER A 163 6.67 52.84 -72.39
CA SER A 163 5.84 53.50 -73.41
C SER A 163 5.36 54.91 -73.04
N ILE A 164 5.80 55.48 -71.92
CA ILE A 164 5.39 56.83 -71.49
C ILE A 164 6.61 57.71 -71.21
N VAL A 165 7.49 57.85 -72.20
CA VAL A 165 8.43 58.98 -72.30
C VAL A 165 8.39 59.47 -73.74
N ASN A 166 7.28 60.09 -74.14
CA ASN A 166 7.18 61.09 -75.22
C ASN A 166 5.72 61.51 -75.39
N SER A 167 5.30 62.53 -74.64
CA SER A 167 4.21 63.43 -75.02
C SER A 167 4.18 64.61 -74.06
N VAL A 168 5.08 65.57 -74.31
CA VAL A 168 4.95 66.94 -73.80
C VAL A 168 4.24 67.73 -74.90
N ASN A 169 2.98 68.12 -74.69
CA ASN A 169 2.52 69.48 -74.94
C ASN A 169 1.06 69.75 -74.50
N THR A 170 0.95 70.71 -73.57
CA THR A 170 0.00 71.83 -73.52
C THR A 170 -1.44 71.63 -74.00
N SER A 171 -2.40 71.59 -73.07
CA SER A 171 -3.74 72.14 -73.29
C SER A 171 -4.44 72.52 -71.98
N LYS A 172 -4.57 73.84 -71.81
CA LYS A 172 -5.68 74.61 -71.23
C LYS A 172 -6.37 74.12 -69.94
N PHE A 173 -6.15 74.95 -68.92
CA PHE A 173 -7.07 75.33 -67.84
C PHE A 173 -8.56 75.16 -68.19
N SER A 174 -9.22 74.24 -67.49
CA SER A 174 -10.60 74.35 -67.05
C SER A 174 -10.65 73.70 -65.67
N THR A 175 -10.80 74.53 -64.63
CA THR A 175 -11.04 74.08 -63.25
C THR A 175 -12.37 73.33 -63.18
N PRO A 176 -12.39 72.03 -62.85
CA PRO A 176 -13.57 71.38 -62.31
C PRO A 176 -13.67 71.75 -60.83
N LYS A 177 -14.87 72.12 -60.38
CA LYS A 177 -15.24 72.25 -58.97
C LYS A 177 -14.76 71.03 -58.16
N PRO A 178 -14.15 71.21 -56.97
CA PRO A 178 -13.91 70.11 -56.05
C PRO A 178 -15.13 69.93 -55.12
N ASP A 179 -16.25 69.46 -55.65
CA ASP A 179 -17.40 69.04 -54.84
C ASP A 179 -17.47 67.51 -54.86
N ALA A 180 -16.49 66.82 -54.25
CA ALA A 180 -16.55 65.39 -53.88
C ALA A 180 -15.31 64.87 -53.10
N ALA A 181 -14.41 65.72 -52.62
CA ALA A 181 -13.16 65.28 -51.97
C ALA A 181 -13.27 65.07 -50.44
N LEU A 182 -14.48 64.89 -49.89
CA LEU A 182 -14.72 64.86 -48.44
C LEU A 182 -15.26 63.53 -47.88
N ASP A 183 -15.49 62.51 -48.72
CA ASP A 183 -16.05 61.22 -48.26
C ASP A 183 -15.04 60.06 -48.19
N PHE A 184 -13.85 60.17 -48.82
CA PHE A 184 -12.86 59.08 -48.77
C PHE A 184 -12.01 59.10 -47.48
N ASP A 185 -11.75 60.28 -46.93
CA ASP A 185 -11.02 60.43 -45.65
C ASP A 185 -11.88 60.00 -44.46
N THR A 186 -13.19 60.24 -44.48
CA THR A 186 -14.10 59.78 -43.42
C THR A 186 -14.29 58.27 -43.44
N GLU A 187 -14.43 57.65 -44.62
CA GLU A 187 -14.61 56.20 -44.71
C GLU A 187 -13.35 55.41 -44.32
N SER A 188 -12.16 55.93 -44.69
CA SER A 188 -10.88 55.37 -44.25
C SER A 188 -10.59 55.61 -42.76
N GLU A 189 -10.93 56.77 -42.20
CA GLU A 189 -10.85 57.02 -40.76
C GLU A 189 -11.81 56.12 -39.95
N VAL A 190 -13.03 55.90 -40.43
CA VAL A 190 -13.98 54.97 -39.82
C VAL A 190 -13.42 53.54 -39.86
N ARG A 191 -12.84 53.13 -40.99
CA ARG A 191 -12.17 51.82 -41.14
C ARG A 191 -11.00 51.66 -40.17
N ILE A 192 -10.17 52.69 -40.02
CA ILE A 192 -9.03 52.68 -39.09
C ILE A 192 -9.50 52.58 -37.64
N LYS A 193 -10.52 53.35 -37.23
CA LYS A 193 -11.10 53.26 -35.88
C LYS A 193 -11.73 51.89 -35.62
N GLN A 194 -12.39 51.30 -36.62
CA GLN A 194 -12.95 49.95 -36.55
C GLN A 194 -11.85 48.90 -36.32
N LEU A 195 -10.77 48.96 -37.10
CA LEU A 195 -9.62 48.06 -36.97
C LEU A 195 -8.88 48.25 -35.65
N GLN A 196 -8.73 49.50 -35.17
CA GLN A 196 -8.14 49.78 -33.86
C GLN A 196 -8.96 49.16 -32.72
N LYS A 197 -10.29 49.25 -32.80
CA LYS A 197 -11.18 48.59 -31.84
C LYS A 197 -11.03 47.07 -31.90
N GLU A 198 -11.05 46.50 -33.10
CA GLU A 198 -10.90 45.05 -33.30
C GLU A 198 -9.55 44.53 -32.78
N ILE A 199 -8.46 45.28 -33.00
CA ILE A 199 -7.14 44.96 -32.44
C ILE A 199 -7.18 45.01 -30.91
N SER A 200 -7.82 46.02 -30.31
CA SER A 200 -7.93 46.15 -28.86
C SER A 200 -8.75 44.99 -28.26
N ASP A 201 -9.85 44.61 -28.90
CA ASP A 201 -10.70 43.50 -28.47
C ASP A 201 -9.94 42.17 -28.58
N LEU A 202 -9.19 41.95 -29.67
CA LEU A 202 -8.35 40.76 -29.85
C LEU A 202 -7.20 40.69 -28.85
N GLN A 203 -6.58 41.81 -28.49
CA GLN A 203 -5.54 41.88 -27.46
C GLN A 203 -6.09 41.52 -26.08
N TYR A 204 -7.29 42.01 -25.76
CA TYR A 204 -7.97 41.67 -24.51
C TYR A 204 -8.31 40.17 -24.44
N ASP A 205 -8.87 39.61 -25.52
CA ASP A 205 -9.17 38.18 -25.62
C ASP A 205 -7.91 37.30 -25.52
N LEU A 206 -6.80 37.74 -26.12
CA LEU A 206 -5.50 37.07 -25.98
C LEU A 206 -5.02 37.09 -24.52
N SER A 207 -5.10 38.23 -23.85
CA SER A 207 -4.72 38.35 -22.43
C SER A 207 -5.52 37.39 -21.55
N ILE A 208 -6.85 37.31 -21.75
CA ILE A 208 -7.70 36.37 -20.98
C ILE A 208 -7.27 34.92 -21.24
N LYS A 209 -7.01 34.56 -22.51
CA LYS A 209 -6.58 33.20 -22.86
C LYS A 209 -5.22 32.84 -22.29
N GLU A 210 -4.28 33.80 -22.27
CA GLU A 210 -2.97 33.60 -21.64
C GLU A 210 -3.09 33.35 -20.14
N ASP A 211 -3.93 34.10 -19.45
CA ASP A 211 -4.14 33.91 -18.01
C ASP A 211 -4.88 32.60 -17.71
N ALA A 212 -5.86 32.22 -18.54
CA ALA A 212 -6.51 30.91 -18.45
C ALA A 212 -5.51 29.77 -18.68
N LEU A 213 -4.57 29.92 -19.64
CA LEU A 213 -3.53 28.94 -19.89
C LEU A 213 -2.55 28.83 -18.72
N LYS A 214 -2.16 29.94 -18.09
CA LYS A 214 -1.32 29.94 -16.89
C LYS A 214 -2.03 29.25 -15.73
N ALA A 215 -3.32 29.50 -15.54
CA ALA A 215 -4.13 28.84 -14.51
C ALA A 215 -4.21 27.32 -14.75
N ASP A 216 -4.44 26.88 -15.98
CA ASP A 216 -4.45 25.45 -16.34
C ASP A 216 -3.07 24.81 -16.10
N GLN A 217 -1.98 25.49 -16.47
CA GLN A 217 -0.62 25.00 -16.21
C GLN A 217 -0.33 24.87 -14.71
N ALA A 218 -0.75 25.84 -13.89
CA ALA A 218 -0.60 25.78 -12.44
C ALA A 218 -1.39 24.61 -11.85
N HIS A 219 -2.65 24.44 -12.29
CA HIS A 219 -3.49 23.32 -11.85
C HIS A 219 -2.89 21.96 -12.23
N ARG A 220 -2.32 21.82 -13.44
CA ARG A 220 -1.62 20.59 -13.86
C ARG A 220 -0.39 20.29 -13.01
N ARG A 221 0.40 21.29 -12.65
CA ARG A 221 1.58 21.11 -11.78
C ARG A 221 1.15 20.62 -10.40
N TRP A 222 0.14 21.25 -9.81
CA TRP A 222 -0.43 20.83 -8.53
C TRP A 222 -0.96 19.39 -8.59
N ALA A 223 -1.67 19.02 -9.64
CA ALA A 223 -2.16 17.65 -9.82
C ALA A 223 -1.04 16.62 -9.95
N LEU A 224 0.08 16.98 -10.60
CA LEU A 224 1.27 16.12 -10.70
C LEU A 224 1.95 15.94 -9.35
N GLU A 225 2.13 17.02 -8.58
CA GLU A 225 2.70 16.95 -7.23
C GLU A 225 1.86 16.06 -6.31
N LEU A 226 0.54 16.23 -6.31
CA LEU A 226 -0.38 15.39 -5.56
C LEU A 226 -0.30 13.93 -6.00
N SER A 227 -0.22 13.66 -7.30
CA SER A 227 -0.07 12.30 -7.82
C SER A 227 1.25 11.65 -7.40
N MET A 228 2.34 12.42 -7.31
CA MET A 228 3.63 11.92 -6.82
C MET A 228 3.58 11.61 -5.33
N GLU A 229 2.92 12.45 -4.54
CA GLU A 229 2.71 12.21 -3.11
C GLU A 229 1.89 10.94 -2.87
N GLN A 230 0.79 10.77 -3.61
CA GLN A 230 -0.03 9.54 -3.57
C GLN A 230 0.77 8.30 -3.97
N ALA A 231 1.61 8.38 -5.01
CA ALA A 231 2.45 7.26 -5.42
C ALA A 231 3.48 6.87 -4.33
N ASN A 232 4.05 7.86 -3.64
CA ASN A 232 4.97 7.62 -2.53
C ASN A 232 4.27 6.97 -1.34
N GLU A 233 3.05 7.41 -1.02
CA GLU A 233 2.28 6.83 0.08
C GLU A 233 1.86 5.38 -0.22
N ILE A 234 1.43 5.09 -1.45
CA ILE A 234 1.14 3.71 -1.89
C ILE A 234 2.39 2.83 -1.74
N LYS A 235 3.57 3.34 -2.14
CA LYS A 235 4.83 2.62 -1.98
C LYS A 235 5.15 2.34 -0.51
N ARG A 236 4.95 3.33 0.37
CA ARG A 236 5.15 3.19 1.83
C ARG A 236 4.23 2.11 2.40
N LEU A 237 2.93 2.19 2.12
CA LEU A 237 1.92 1.23 2.58
C LEU A 237 2.16 -0.18 2.03
N THR A 238 2.73 -0.30 0.83
CA THR A 238 3.09 -1.59 0.24
C THR A 238 4.23 -2.25 1.00
N GLU A 239 5.27 -1.50 1.39
CA GLU A 239 6.36 -2.05 2.19
C GLU A 239 5.90 -2.39 3.61
N GLU A 240 5.04 -1.56 4.21
CA GLU A 240 4.46 -1.84 5.54
C GLU A 240 3.63 -3.14 5.53
N ASN A 241 2.79 -3.33 4.51
CA ASN A 241 2.03 -4.57 4.32
C ASN A 241 2.91 -5.81 4.14
N LYS A 242 4.07 -5.65 3.50
CA LYS A 242 5.03 -6.74 3.33
C LYS A 242 5.64 -7.13 4.68
N THR A 243 6.04 -6.15 5.49
CA THR A 243 6.52 -6.39 6.86
C THR A 243 5.46 -7.09 7.71
N TYR A 244 4.20 -6.63 7.69
CA TYR A 244 3.13 -7.30 8.44
C TYR A 244 2.86 -8.74 7.98
N LYS A 245 2.97 -9.03 6.68
CA LYS A 245 2.85 -10.40 6.16
C LYS A 245 3.99 -11.29 6.66
N ASP A 246 5.21 -10.77 6.71
CA ASP A 246 6.38 -11.50 7.20
C ASP A 246 6.24 -11.78 8.71
N GLU A 247 5.80 -10.80 9.49
CA GLU A 247 5.50 -10.96 10.93
C GLU A 247 4.39 -12.00 11.17
N LEU A 248 3.29 -11.94 10.42
CA LEU A 248 2.22 -12.93 10.51
C LEU A 248 2.72 -14.35 10.16
N SER A 249 3.60 -14.47 9.17
CA SER A 249 4.24 -15.75 8.83
C SER A 249 5.08 -16.29 9.99
N GLN A 250 5.84 -15.43 10.68
CA GLN A 250 6.63 -15.81 11.84
C GLN A 250 5.74 -16.23 13.02
N ILE A 251 4.69 -15.45 13.32
CA ILE A 251 3.73 -15.78 14.38
C ILE A 251 3.06 -17.14 14.10
N ARG A 252 2.69 -17.41 12.84
CA ARG A 252 2.11 -18.70 12.45
C ARG A 252 3.05 -19.87 12.72
N LYS A 253 4.34 -19.73 12.37
CA LYS A 253 5.36 -20.75 12.66
C LYS A 253 5.55 -20.98 14.15
N LEU A 254 5.51 -19.92 14.96
CA LEU A 254 5.59 -20.04 16.42
C LEU A 254 4.36 -20.76 16.99
N TYR A 255 3.17 -20.47 16.46
CA TYR A 255 1.93 -21.14 16.84
C TYR A 255 1.94 -22.63 16.46
N GLU A 256 2.35 -22.97 15.23
CA GLU A 256 2.50 -24.38 14.82
C GLU A 256 3.50 -25.14 15.71
N ARG A 257 4.62 -24.48 16.09
CA ARG A 257 5.58 -25.08 17.02
C ARG A 257 4.99 -25.28 18.42
N SER A 258 4.21 -24.33 18.93
CA SER A 258 3.58 -24.49 20.24
C SER A 258 2.49 -25.56 20.23
N GLU A 259 1.72 -25.68 19.15
CA GLU A 259 0.77 -26.79 18.97
C GLU A 259 1.45 -28.16 18.96
N MET A 260 2.58 -28.29 18.26
CA MET A 260 3.38 -29.53 18.29
C MET A 260 3.90 -29.87 19.69
N GLN A 261 4.36 -28.87 20.45
CA GLN A 261 4.80 -29.07 21.84
C GLN A 261 3.64 -29.50 22.74
N VAL A 262 2.47 -28.88 22.60
CA VAL A 262 1.26 -29.26 23.35
C VAL A 262 0.81 -30.67 22.97
N ALA A 263 0.88 -31.05 21.70
CA ALA A 263 0.56 -32.40 21.25
C ALA A 263 1.53 -33.44 21.82
N ALA A 264 2.84 -33.16 21.83
CA ALA A 264 3.85 -34.03 22.44
C ALA A 264 3.59 -34.22 23.94
N LEU A 265 3.36 -33.12 24.67
CA LEU A 265 3.04 -33.19 26.11
C LEU A 265 1.77 -33.98 26.39
N ARG A 266 0.75 -33.86 25.54
CA ARG A 266 -0.49 -34.66 25.65
C ARG A 266 -0.23 -36.15 25.45
N GLU A 267 0.67 -36.51 24.54
CA GLU A 267 1.04 -37.91 24.31
C GLU A 267 1.84 -38.46 25.49
N ASP A 268 2.81 -37.69 26.02
CA ASP A 268 3.59 -38.07 27.20
C ASP A 268 2.67 -38.29 28.41
N ILE A 269 1.71 -37.39 28.64
CA ILE A 269 0.70 -37.53 29.71
C ILE A 269 -0.15 -38.79 29.49
N ARG A 270 -0.54 -39.10 28.25
CA ARG A 270 -1.31 -40.31 27.93
C ARG A 270 -0.51 -41.58 28.18
N ALA A 271 0.76 -41.60 27.78
CA ALA A 271 1.66 -42.73 28.00
C ALA A 271 1.87 -42.99 29.49
N LEU A 272 2.08 -41.94 30.29
CA LEU A 272 2.14 -42.02 31.75
C LEU A 272 0.84 -42.55 32.36
N ALA A 273 -0.32 -42.17 31.82
CA ALA A 273 -1.62 -42.65 32.30
C ALA A 273 -1.91 -44.12 31.94
N GLN A 274 -1.36 -44.65 30.85
CA GLN A 274 -1.59 -46.03 30.38
C GLN A 274 -0.65 -47.06 31.03
N HIS A 275 0.53 -46.65 31.47
CA HIS A 275 1.49 -47.50 32.17
C HIS A 275 1.78 -47.05 33.60
N PRO A 276 0.76 -46.89 34.48
CA PRO A 276 0.99 -46.44 35.85
C PRO A 276 1.75 -47.46 36.72
N LYS A 277 2.02 -48.67 36.19
CA LYS A 277 2.58 -49.81 36.93
C LYS A 277 3.97 -50.27 36.46
N ASN A 278 4.56 -49.64 35.43
CA ASN A 278 5.92 -49.97 34.95
C ASN A 278 6.96 -48.89 35.31
N SER A 279 6.59 -47.96 36.19
CA SER A 279 7.46 -46.92 36.74
C SER A 279 7.92 -47.27 38.17
N LEU A 280 8.13 -48.57 38.41
CA LEU A 280 8.66 -49.17 39.64
C LEU A 280 9.67 -50.26 39.33
#